data_AF-A0A1F3TPQ8-F1
#
_entry.id   AF-A0A1F3TPQ8-F1
#
_cell.length_a   1.000
_cell.length_b   1.000
_cell.length_c   1.000
_cell.angle_alpha   90.00
_cell.angle_beta   90.00
_cell.angle_gamma   90.00
#
_symmetry.space_group_name_H-M   'P 1'
#
loop_
_entity.id
_entity.type
_entity.pdbx_description
1 polymer ?
#
loop_
_entity_poly.entity_id
_entity_poly.type
_entity_poly.pdbx_seq_one_letter_code
_entity_poly.pdbx_strand_id
1 'polypeptide(L)'
;MFELLISMFGLVIVFRILSHLRKFEVLNQKKMIQMFFLFQIPIYFPLFFKELFPITLIYIGIILTSLIFFQKILSFFIKRTHQLREIAFIDEIILLMKSGKSAQTSLKMTYSYLSEWEKSVFKPILFCFEHENLSDNSVLKFQKFYFEELEHILKSSTKVIDQLISFRDGLKIQRNLRHKSGQVTQQIRAQAVVALFIYCGIFTLSWMNFRLSEQRGIIVVSVVLFVAGQSLVFLMGGRIKWKT
;
A
#
# COMPACT_ATOMS: atom_id res chain seq x y z
N MET A 1 35.27 13.62 -17.66
CA MET A 1 34.70 14.34 -16.48
C MET A 1 33.21 14.02 -16.30
N PHE A 2 32.39 14.13 -17.34
CA PHE A 2 30.95 13.82 -17.29
C PHE A 2 30.64 12.35 -16.92
N GLU A 3 31.42 11.40 -17.45
CA GLU A 3 31.31 9.95 -17.14
C GLU A 3 31.60 9.63 -15.66
N LEU A 4 32.55 10.35 -15.04
CA LEU A 4 32.86 10.20 -13.61
C LEU A 4 31.74 10.75 -12.72
N LEU A 5 31.13 11.87 -13.10
CA LEU A 5 29.97 12.43 -12.40
C LEU A 5 28.77 11.48 -12.44
N ILE A 6 28.52 10.84 -13.58
CA ILE A 6 27.44 9.86 -13.72
C ILE A 6 27.71 8.60 -12.89
N SER A 7 28.95 8.13 -12.85
CA SER A 7 29.35 7.00 -12.01
C SER A 7 29.15 7.33 -10.51
N MET A 8 29.61 8.50 -10.06
CA MET A 8 29.39 9.00 -8.69
C MET A 8 27.90 9.12 -8.35
N PHE A 9 27.08 9.64 -9.29
CA PHE A 9 25.64 9.77 -9.09
C PHE A 9 24.95 8.40 -9.00
N GLY A 10 25.35 7.44 -9.85
CA GLY A 10 24.87 6.06 -9.80
C GLY A 10 25.18 5.38 -8.46
N LEU A 11 26.38 5.58 -7.90
CA LEU A 11 26.76 5.07 -6.58
C LEU A 11 25.89 5.61 -5.46
N VAL A 12 25.66 6.92 -5.45
CA VAL A 12 24.80 7.57 -4.45
C VAL A 12 23.37 7.04 -4.54
N ILE A 13 22.85 6.81 -5.75
CA ILE A 13 21.51 6.23 -5.93
C ILE A 13 21.46 4.80 -5.40
N VAL A 14 22.40 3.93 -5.79
CA VAL A 14 22.43 2.53 -5.33
C VAL A 14 22.56 2.45 -3.81
N PHE A 15 23.43 3.28 -3.22
CA PHE A 15 23.54 3.37 -1.76
C PHE A 15 22.24 3.85 -1.11
N ARG A 16 21.57 4.85 -1.70
CA ARG A 16 20.28 5.34 -1.22
C ARG A 16 19.18 4.28 -1.32
N ILE A 17 19.17 3.45 -2.37
CA ILE A 17 18.23 2.33 -2.52
C ILE A 17 18.45 1.30 -1.42
N LEU A 18 19.70 0.88 -1.23
CA LEU A 18 20.05 -0.19 -0.28
C LEU A 18 19.89 0.25 1.17
N SER A 19 20.20 1.51 1.48
CA SER A 19 19.89 2.09 2.79
C SER A 19 18.37 2.20 3.03
N HIS A 20 17.57 2.48 2.00
CA HIS A 20 16.11 2.46 2.12
C HIS A 20 15.59 1.04 2.34
N LEU A 21 16.09 0.05 1.58
CA LEU A 21 15.78 -1.38 1.77
C LEU A 21 16.15 -1.87 3.17
N ARG A 22 17.27 -1.40 3.72
CA ARG A 22 17.70 -1.69 5.09
C ARG A 22 16.73 -1.12 6.13
N LYS A 23 16.25 0.11 5.95
CA LYS A 23 15.28 0.74 6.87
C LYS A 23 13.98 -0.05 7.01
N PHE A 24 13.63 -0.84 6.01
CA PHE A 24 12.45 -1.70 6.02
C PHE A 24 12.72 -3.14 6.49
N GLU A 25 13.94 -3.44 6.98
CA GLU A 25 14.35 -4.75 7.49
C GLU A 25 14.13 -5.93 6.51
N VAL A 26 13.85 -5.65 5.23
CA VAL A 26 13.66 -6.65 4.18
C VAL A 26 14.96 -7.39 3.86
N LEU A 27 16.10 -6.76 4.19
CA LEU A 27 17.43 -7.20 3.78
C LEU A 27 18.41 -7.24 4.96
N ASN A 28 18.95 -8.44 5.19
CA ASN A 28 19.98 -8.68 6.20
C ASN A 28 21.30 -7.97 5.81
N GLN A 29 22.10 -7.51 6.77
CA GLN A 29 23.28 -6.64 6.52
C GLN A 29 24.29 -7.26 5.53
N LYS A 30 24.49 -8.59 5.61
CA LYS A 30 25.34 -9.34 4.68
C LYS A 30 24.80 -9.35 3.24
N LYS A 31 23.48 -9.50 3.07
CA LYS A 31 22.82 -9.50 1.75
C LYS A 31 22.82 -8.10 1.13
N MET A 32 22.73 -7.04 1.95
CA MET A 32 22.84 -5.66 1.47
C MET A 32 24.21 -5.37 0.86
N ILE A 33 25.29 -5.81 1.53
CA ILE A 33 26.66 -5.64 1.03
C ILE A 33 26.84 -6.41 -0.30
N GLN A 34 26.35 -7.64 -0.39
CA GLN A 34 26.40 -8.43 -1.63
C GLN A 34 25.65 -7.76 -2.79
N MET A 35 24.43 -7.25 -2.53
CA MET A 35 23.63 -6.54 -3.54
C MET A 35 24.26 -5.19 -3.93
N PHE A 36 24.93 -4.50 -3.02
CA PHE A 36 25.68 -3.28 -3.30
C PHE A 36 26.75 -3.52 -4.37
N PHE A 37 27.61 -4.52 -4.15
CA PHE A 37 28.66 -4.85 -5.11
C PHE A 37 28.09 -5.32 -6.45
N LEU A 38 27.02 -6.12 -6.45
CA LEU A 38 26.38 -6.60 -7.69
C LEU A 38 25.81 -5.44 -8.53
N PHE A 39 25.11 -4.50 -7.92
CA PHE A 39 24.49 -3.36 -8.62
C PHE A 39 25.49 -2.29 -9.07
N GLN A 40 26.71 -2.32 -8.53
CA GLN A 40 27.80 -1.41 -8.92
C GLN A 40 28.45 -1.81 -10.25
N ILE A 41 28.50 -3.11 -10.57
CA ILE A 41 29.17 -3.63 -11.78
C ILE A 41 28.67 -2.92 -13.05
N PRO A 42 27.35 -2.75 -13.27
CA PRO A 42 26.86 -2.09 -14.49
C PRO A 42 27.20 -0.59 -14.59
N ILE A 43 27.44 0.07 -13.46
CA ILE A 43 27.71 1.51 -13.37
C ILE A 43 29.15 1.84 -13.81
N TYR A 44 30.05 0.86 -13.76
CA TYR A 44 31.45 1.02 -14.16
C TYR A 44 31.74 0.69 -15.62
N PHE A 45 30.83 0.03 -16.35
CA PHE A 45 31.00 -0.24 -17.80
C PHE A 45 31.31 0.99 -18.68
N PRO A 46 30.73 2.18 -18.49
CA PRO A 46 30.98 3.32 -19.36
C PRO A 46 32.38 3.92 -19.19
N LEU A 47 33.12 3.57 -18.12
CA LEU A 47 34.54 3.92 -17.96
C LEU A 47 35.47 3.12 -18.88
N PHE A 48 35.05 1.92 -19.28
CA PHE A 48 35.83 1.02 -20.15
C PHE A 48 35.33 1.02 -21.59
N PHE A 49 34.01 1.19 -21.79
CA PHE A 49 33.36 1.15 -23.10
C PHE A 49 32.43 2.35 -23.29
N LYS A 50 32.95 3.40 -23.95
CA LYS A 50 32.22 4.66 -24.18
C LYS A 50 30.91 4.49 -24.96
N GLU A 51 30.82 3.46 -25.80
CA GLU A 51 29.62 3.16 -26.60
C GLU A 51 28.42 2.68 -25.75
N LEU A 52 28.67 2.20 -24.52
CA LEU A 52 27.63 1.71 -23.59
C LEU A 52 27.02 2.82 -22.73
N PHE A 53 27.32 4.09 -23.02
CA PHE A 53 26.81 5.26 -22.31
C PHE A 53 25.27 5.37 -22.30
N PRO A 54 24.55 5.17 -23.43
CA PRO A 54 23.09 5.24 -23.41
C PRO A 54 22.45 4.15 -22.55
N ILE A 55 23.05 2.95 -22.51
CA ILE A 55 22.54 1.79 -21.77
C ILE A 55 22.68 2.01 -20.25
N THR A 56 23.78 2.61 -19.81
CA THR A 56 23.97 2.97 -18.39
C THR A 56 23.01 4.06 -17.93
N LEU A 57 22.68 5.02 -18.80
CA LEU A 57 21.69 6.05 -18.50
C LEU A 57 20.28 5.45 -18.37
N ILE A 58 19.91 4.51 -19.25
CA ILE A 58 18.67 3.74 -19.15
C ILE A 58 18.63 2.92 -17.86
N TYR A 59 19.74 2.26 -17.49
CA TYR A 59 19.86 1.49 -16.25
C TYR A 59 19.66 2.36 -15.00
N ILE A 60 20.28 3.55 -14.94
CA ILE A 60 20.06 4.51 -13.86
C ILE A 60 18.60 4.96 -13.82
N GLY A 61 17.98 5.21 -14.98
CA GLY A 61 16.57 5.54 -15.11
C GLY A 61 15.63 4.44 -14.58
N ILE A 62 15.91 3.18 -14.89
CA ILE A 62 15.17 2.02 -14.38
C ILE A 62 15.31 1.93 -12.86
N ILE A 63 16.53 2.13 -12.33
CA ILE A 63 16.80 2.13 -10.89
C ILE A 63 16.02 3.25 -10.18
N LEU A 64 16.06 4.48 -10.68
CA LEU A 64 15.29 5.61 -10.14
C LEU A 64 13.79 5.34 -10.15
N THR A 65 13.29 4.81 -11.27
CA THR A 65 11.86 4.48 -11.41
C THR A 65 11.48 3.38 -10.42
N SER A 66 12.29 2.33 -10.30
CA SER A 66 12.07 1.25 -9.34
C SER A 66 12.05 1.76 -7.89
N LEU A 67 12.83 2.77 -7.52
CA LEU A 67 12.81 3.33 -6.17
C LEU A 67 11.46 3.99 -5.83
N ILE A 68 10.90 4.75 -6.77
CA ILE A 68 9.60 5.42 -6.59
C ILE A 68 8.48 4.38 -6.46
N PHE A 69 8.51 3.36 -7.32
CA PHE A 69 7.49 2.30 -7.26
C PHE A 69 7.70 1.37 -6.07
N PHE A 70 8.93 1.12 -5.63
CA PHE A 70 9.24 0.24 -4.51
C PHE A 70 8.55 0.69 -3.23
N GLN A 71 8.57 1.98 -2.89
CA GLN A 71 7.85 2.50 -1.71
C GLN A 71 6.33 2.25 -1.79
N LYS A 72 5.73 2.46 -2.96
CA LYS A 72 4.30 2.22 -3.17
C LYS A 72 3.95 0.74 -3.09
N ILE A 73 4.75 -0.12 -3.72
CA ILE A 73 4.57 -1.56 -3.70
C ILE A 73 4.72 -2.09 -2.27
N LEU A 74 5.78 -1.67 -1.58
CA LEU A 74 6.06 -2.10 -0.22
C LEU A 74 4.94 -1.67 0.74
N SER A 75 4.53 -0.40 0.72
CA SER A 75 3.43 0.08 1.57
C SER A 75 2.12 -0.65 1.27
N PHE A 76 1.86 -1.01 0.00
CA PHE A 76 0.73 -1.84 -0.36
C PHE A 76 0.80 -3.25 0.25
N PHE A 77 1.95 -3.92 0.15
CA PHE A 77 2.16 -5.24 0.76
C PHE A 77 2.04 -5.20 2.28
N ILE A 78 2.68 -4.25 2.96
CA ILE A 78 2.57 -4.05 4.42
C ILE A 78 1.10 -3.87 4.83
N LYS A 79 0.37 -2.98 4.14
CA LYS A 79 -1.04 -2.71 4.40
C LYS A 79 -1.91 -3.95 4.19
N ARG A 80 -1.62 -4.75 3.16
CA ARG A 80 -2.33 -5.99 2.86
C ARG A 80 -2.06 -7.06 3.92
N THR A 81 -0.80 -7.27 4.29
CA THR A 81 -0.42 -8.22 5.34
C THR A 81 -1.07 -7.88 6.68
N HIS A 82 -1.03 -6.60 7.09
CA HIS A 82 -1.71 -6.14 8.31
C HIS A 82 -3.21 -6.45 8.28
N GLN A 83 -3.93 -6.06 7.22
CA GLN A 83 -5.38 -6.30 7.10
C GLN A 83 -5.75 -7.78 7.14
N LEU A 84 -4.89 -8.66 6.63
CA LEU A 84 -5.15 -10.09 6.65
C LEU A 84 -4.92 -10.69 8.04
N ARG A 85 -3.94 -10.19 8.79
CA ARG A 85 -3.48 -10.79 10.05
C ARG A 85 -3.96 -10.10 11.32
N GLU A 86 -4.39 -8.85 11.28
CA GLU A 86 -4.78 -8.06 12.46
C GLU A 86 -5.81 -8.78 13.36
N ILE A 87 -6.86 -9.36 12.78
CA ILE A 87 -7.89 -10.09 13.54
C ILE A 87 -7.34 -11.42 14.09
N ALA A 88 -6.61 -12.17 13.28
CA ALA A 88 -6.05 -13.47 13.68
C ALA A 88 -5.03 -13.31 14.83
N PHE A 89 -4.24 -12.24 14.77
CA PHE A 89 -3.28 -11.89 15.83
C PHE A 89 -3.98 -11.62 17.18
N ILE A 90 -5.09 -10.89 17.17
CA ILE A 90 -5.89 -10.66 18.39
C ILE A 90 -6.53 -11.95 18.88
N ASP A 91 -7.06 -12.79 17.97
CA ASP A 91 -7.68 -14.07 18.34
C ASP A 91 -6.68 -15.02 19.03
N GLU A 92 -5.42 -15.06 18.57
CA GLU A 92 -4.34 -15.83 19.21
C GLU A 92 -3.98 -15.28 20.60
N ILE A 93 -3.90 -13.95 20.76
CA ILE A 93 -3.68 -13.33 22.08
C ILE A 93 -4.82 -13.67 23.03
N ILE A 94 -6.08 -13.53 22.61
CA ILE A 94 -7.25 -13.86 23.42
C ILE A 94 -7.21 -15.33 23.85
N LEU A 95 -6.86 -16.24 22.94
CA LEU A 95 -6.77 -17.67 23.22
C LEU A 95 -5.71 -17.98 24.28
N LEU A 96 -4.51 -17.38 24.16
CA LEU A 96 -3.44 -17.55 25.13
C LEU A 96 -3.80 -16.95 26.50
N MET A 97 -4.46 -15.78 26.52
CA MET A 97 -4.93 -15.18 27.77
C MET A 97 -6.03 -16.02 28.45
N LYS A 98 -6.94 -16.61 27.67
CA LYS A 98 -7.95 -17.56 28.19
C LYS A 98 -7.33 -18.82 28.77
N SER A 99 -6.17 -19.25 28.28
CA SER A 99 -5.39 -20.35 28.87
C SER A 99 -4.65 -19.99 30.18
N GLY A 100 -4.83 -18.77 30.69
CA GLY A 100 -4.22 -18.33 31.96
C GLY A 100 -2.86 -17.66 31.82
N LYS A 101 -2.38 -17.39 30.60
CA LYS A 101 -1.12 -16.67 30.37
C LYS A 101 -1.31 -15.16 30.54
N SER A 102 -0.30 -14.47 31.07
CA SER A 102 -0.32 -13.01 31.16
C SER A 102 -0.34 -12.36 29.78
N ALA A 103 -0.83 -11.12 29.69
CA ALA A 103 -0.91 -10.35 28.45
C ALA A 103 0.45 -10.22 27.74
N GLN A 104 1.52 -9.94 28.50
CA GLN A 104 2.89 -9.82 27.98
C GLN A 104 3.42 -11.13 27.40
N THR A 105 3.23 -12.24 28.12
CA THR A 105 3.68 -13.57 27.66
C THR A 105 2.89 -14.01 26.44
N SER A 106 1.58 -13.74 26.42
CA SER A 106 0.70 -14.03 25.28
C SER A 106 1.14 -13.29 24.02
N LEU A 107 1.49 -12.01 24.15
CA LEU A 107 1.98 -11.18 23.04
C LEU A 107 3.34 -11.66 22.51
N LYS A 108 4.30 -11.96 23.40
CA LYS A 108 5.62 -12.48 23.01
C LYS A 108 5.52 -13.84 22.30
N MET A 109 4.67 -14.73 22.81
CA MET A 109 4.42 -16.03 22.17
C MET A 109 3.75 -15.88 20.80
N THR A 110 2.71 -15.05 20.68
CA THR A 110 2.04 -14.78 19.40
C THR A 110 3.02 -14.21 18.37
N TYR A 111 3.87 -13.25 18.78
CA TYR A 111 4.92 -12.70 17.91
C TYR A 111 5.93 -13.77 17.44
N SER A 112 6.27 -14.74 18.29
CA SER A 112 7.22 -15.80 17.94
C SER A 112 6.70 -16.73 16.83
N TYR A 113 5.39 -16.90 16.73
CA TYR A 113 4.73 -17.73 15.71
C TYR A 113 4.55 -17.02 14.36
N LEU A 114 4.80 -15.71 14.28
CA LEU A 114 4.72 -14.96 13.03
C LEU A 114 5.84 -15.35 12.05
N SER A 115 5.57 -15.25 10.75
CA SER A 115 6.61 -15.34 9.73
C SER A 115 7.57 -14.15 9.81
N GLU A 116 8.81 -14.30 9.31
CA GLU A 116 9.82 -13.22 9.33
C GLU A 116 9.34 -11.92 8.67
N TRP A 117 8.48 -12.03 7.65
CA TRP A 117 7.84 -10.88 7.02
C TRP A 117 6.80 -10.21 7.92
N GLU A 118 5.93 -11.00 8.56
CA GLU A 118 4.91 -10.50 9.48
C GLU A 118 5.54 -9.90 10.75
N LYS A 119 6.64 -10.45 11.23
CA LYS A 119 7.43 -9.89 12.33
C LYS A 119 7.88 -8.47 12.02
N SER A 120 8.36 -8.18 10.81
CA SER A 120 8.72 -6.81 10.40
C SER A 120 7.52 -5.85 10.43
N VAL A 121 6.32 -6.33 10.07
CA VAL A 121 5.09 -5.53 10.10
C VAL A 121 4.59 -5.26 11.53
N PHE A 122 4.67 -6.26 12.41
CA PHE A 122 4.15 -6.21 13.79
C PHE A 122 5.20 -5.91 14.85
N LYS A 123 6.45 -5.66 14.45
CA LYS A 123 7.56 -5.26 15.33
C LYS A 123 7.19 -4.12 16.30
N PRO A 124 6.43 -3.08 15.89
CA PRO A 124 6.02 -2.01 16.80
C PRO A 124 5.26 -2.50 18.04
N ILE A 125 4.57 -3.64 17.96
CA ILE A 125 3.80 -4.21 19.09
C ILE A 125 4.69 -4.62 20.25
N LEU A 126 5.92 -5.07 20.00
CA LEU A 126 6.83 -5.50 21.07
C LEU A 126 7.22 -4.32 21.96
N PHE A 127 7.28 -3.11 21.39
CA PHE A 127 7.55 -1.88 22.12
C PHE A 127 6.33 -1.34 22.87
N CYS A 128 5.14 -1.96 22.76
CA CYS A 128 3.98 -1.54 23.56
C CYS A 128 4.27 -1.55 25.09
N PHE A 129 5.23 -2.35 25.54
CA PHE A 129 5.65 -2.39 26.96
C PHE A 129 6.99 -1.72 27.25
N GLU A 130 7.76 -1.31 26.24
CA GLU A 130 9.05 -0.66 26.38
C GLU A 130 8.88 0.82 25.99
N HIS A 131 9.23 1.77 26.87
CA HIS A 131 9.00 3.21 26.72
C HIS A 131 9.81 3.89 25.57
N GLU A 132 9.98 3.26 24.43
CA GLU A 132 10.54 3.91 23.23
C GLU A 132 9.42 4.44 22.34
N ASN A 133 9.46 5.76 22.12
CA ASN A 133 8.58 6.46 21.19
C ASN A 133 8.61 5.75 19.84
N LEU A 134 7.44 5.25 19.41
CA LEU A 134 7.19 4.72 18.08
C LEU A 134 7.74 5.71 17.05
N SER A 135 8.90 5.38 16.47
CA SER A 135 9.59 6.23 15.51
C SER A 135 8.62 6.68 14.41
N ASP A 136 8.72 7.96 14.05
CA ASP A 136 7.85 8.74 13.15
C ASP A 136 7.90 8.27 11.68
N ASN A 137 7.72 6.98 11.46
CA ASN A 137 7.70 6.34 10.16
C ASN A 137 6.32 6.55 9.53
N SER A 138 6.25 7.49 8.59
CA SER A 138 5.06 7.85 7.80
C SER A 138 4.29 6.66 7.19
N VAL A 139 4.97 5.53 6.96
CA VAL A 139 4.38 4.28 6.43
C VAL A 139 3.44 3.61 7.44
N LEU A 140 3.66 3.78 8.74
CA LEU A 140 2.91 3.13 9.82
C LEU A 140 1.72 3.96 10.33
N LYS A 141 1.46 5.15 9.75
CA LYS A 141 0.39 6.05 10.23
C LYS A 141 -0.99 5.37 10.24
N PHE A 142 -1.23 4.42 9.34
CA PHE A 142 -2.48 3.65 9.30
C PHE A 142 -2.59 2.56 10.38
N GLN A 143 -1.46 2.12 10.94
CA GLN A 143 -1.38 1.10 12.00
C GLN A 143 -1.30 1.72 13.40
N LYS A 144 -0.98 3.01 13.48
CA LYS A 144 -0.84 3.75 14.74
C LYS A 144 -2.05 3.58 15.66
N PHE A 145 -3.26 3.81 15.15
CA PHE A 145 -4.50 3.61 15.91
C PHE A 145 -4.64 2.17 16.43
N TYR A 146 -4.30 1.18 15.61
CA TYR A 146 -4.40 -0.23 16.00
C TYR A 146 -3.41 -0.57 17.13
N PHE A 147 -2.16 -0.10 17.04
CA PHE A 147 -1.15 -0.35 18.06
C PHE A 147 -1.40 0.44 19.36
N GLU A 148 -1.81 1.70 19.27
CA GLU A 148 -2.17 2.52 20.44
C GLU A 148 -3.34 1.92 21.22
N GLU A 149 -4.39 1.49 20.51
CA GLU A 149 -5.55 0.87 21.15
C GLU A 149 -5.18 -0.49 21.78
N LEU A 150 -4.39 -1.31 21.07
CA LEU A 150 -3.90 -2.59 21.60
C LEU A 150 -3.03 -2.39 22.85
N GLU A 151 -2.14 -1.39 22.83
CA GLU A 151 -1.29 -1.03 23.97
C GLU A 151 -2.14 -0.60 25.17
N HIS A 152 -3.13 0.27 24.95
CA HIS A 152 -4.03 0.74 26.00
C HIS A 152 -4.81 -0.41 26.62
N ILE A 153 -5.34 -1.32 25.81
CA ILE A 153 -6.08 -2.50 26.28
C ILE A 153 -5.17 -3.44 27.08
N LEU A 154 -3.95 -3.70 26.60
CA LEU A 154 -3.03 -4.63 27.26
C LEU A 154 -2.41 -4.07 28.54
N LYS A 155 -2.34 -2.74 28.69
CA LYS A 155 -1.94 -2.05 29.94
C LYS A 155 -3.10 -1.86 30.91
N SER A 156 -4.35 -2.00 30.46
CA SER A 156 -5.53 -1.92 31.32
C SER A 156 -5.48 -2.98 32.42
N SER A 157 -5.81 -2.60 33.65
CA SER A 157 -5.88 -3.50 34.79
C SER A 157 -7.20 -4.26 34.90
N THR A 158 -8.20 -3.93 34.08
CA THR A 158 -9.56 -4.45 34.21
C THR A 158 -10.08 -5.04 32.90
N LYS A 159 -10.67 -6.24 33.00
CA LYS A 159 -11.41 -6.92 31.92
C LYS A 159 -10.74 -6.90 30.53
N VAL A 160 -9.42 -7.11 30.49
CA VAL A 160 -8.61 -7.04 29.26
C VAL A 160 -9.16 -7.97 28.16
N ILE A 161 -9.63 -9.16 28.53
CA ILE A 161 -10.22 -10.12 27.58
C ILE A 161 -11.48 -9.55 26.93
N ASP A 162 -12.38 -8.95 27.70
CA ASP A 162 -13.63 -8.37 27.17
C ASP A 162 -13.33 -7.16 26.27
N GLN A 163 -12.36 -6.33 26.65
CA GLN A 163 -11.89 -5.20 25.85
C GLN A 163 -11.26 -5.67 24.52
N LEU A 164 -10.45 -6.72 24.53
CA LEU A 164 -9.89 -7.32 23.30
C LEU A 164 -10.97 -7.91 22.40
N ILE A 165 -12.00 -8.55 22.98
CA ILE A 165 -13.14 -9.08 22.22
C ILE A 165 -13.91 -7.94 21.55
N SER A 166 -14.21 -6.87 22.29
CA SER A 166 -14.89 -5.69 21.75
C SER A 166 -14.08 -5.02 20.63
N PHE A 167 -12.78 -4.88 20.82
CA PHE A 167 -11.88 -4.33 19.81
C PHE A 167 -11.85 -5.18 18.53
N ARG A 168 -11.73 -6.51 18.68
CA ARG A 168 -11.80 -7.46 17.57
C ARG A 168 -13.12 -7.33 16.79
N ASP A 169 -14.23 -7.25 17.49
CA ASP A 169 -15.56 -7.18 16.86
C ASP A 169 -15.74 -5.83 16.14
N GLY A 170 -15.22 -4.74 16.71
CA GLY A 170 -15.11 -3.45 16.04
C GLY A 170 -14.30 -3.51 14.74
N LEU A 171 -13.14 -4.17 14.75
CA LEU A 171 -12.32 -4.37 13.54
C LEU A 171 -13.04 -5.21 12.48
N LYS A 172 -13.78 -6.26 12.88
CA LYS A 172 -14.61 -7.06 11.96
C LYS A 172 -15.69 -6.21 11.30
N ILE A 173 -16.38 -5.36 12.07
CA ILE A 173 -17.41 -4.45 11.54
C ILE A 173 -16.78 -3.47 10.55
N GLN A 174 -15.66 -2.83 10.91
CA GLN A 174 -14.95 -1.90 10.04
C GLN A 174 -14.51 -2.56 8.72
N ARG A 175 -13.99 -3.79 8.79
CA ARG A 175 -13.61 -4.58 7.63
C ARG A 175 -14.81 -4.90 6.75
N ASN A 176 -15.94 -5.31 7.33
CA ASN A 176 -17.18 -5.59 6.59
C ASN A 176 -17.73 -4.34 5.91
N LEU A 177 -17.75 -3.19 6.60
CA LEU A 177 -18.16 -1.92 6.02
C LEU A 177 -17.26 -1.51 4.85
N ARG A 178 -15.94 -1.67 5.00
CA ARG A 178 -14.99 -1.38 3.93
C ARG A 178 -15.16 -2.30 2.72
N HIS A 179 -15.41 -3.59 2.93
CA HIS A 179 -15.69 -4.54 1.84
C HIS A 179 -16.98 -4.18 1.11
N LYS A 180 -18.08 -3.93 1.83
CA LYS A 180 -19.36 -3.50 1.24
C LYS A 180 -19.20 -2.20 0.45
N SER A 181 -18.51 -1.21 1.03
CA SER A 181 -18.23 0.06 0.35
C SER A 181 -17.37 -0.13 -0.90
N GLY A 182 -16.36 -1.01 -0.84
CA GLY A 182 -15.50 -1.34 -1.97
C GLY A 182 -16.28 -2.01 -3.10
N GLN A 183 -17.14 -2.99 -2.78
CA GLN A 183 -17.99 -3.68 -3.75
C GLN A 183 -18.94 -2.72 -4.46
N VAL A 184 -19.63 -1.85 -3.71
CA VAL A 184 -20.53 -0.85 -4.32
C VAL A 184 -19.75 0.12 -5.21
N THR A 185 -18.58 0.58 -4.76
CA THR A 185 -17.75 1.46 -5.59
C THR A 185 -17.30 0.76 -6.88
N GLN A 186 -16.97 -0.54 -6.81
CA GLN A 186 -16.61 -1.35 -7.97
C GLN A 186 -17.81 -1.55 -8.91
N GLN A 187 -19.00 -1.79 -8.37
CA GLN A 187 -20.23 -1.90 -9.16
C GLN A 187 -20.54 -0.58 -9.89
N ILE A 188 -20.45 0.56 -9.20
CA ILE A 188 -20.65 1.88 -9.81
C ILE A 188 -19.62 2.14 -10.93
N ARG A 189 -18.34 1.79 -10.70
CA ARG A 189 -17.31 1.88 -11.75
C ARG A 189 -17.60 0.97 -12.94
N ALA A 190 -18.04 -0.27 -12.69
CA ALA A 190 -18.41 -1.19 -13.76
C ALA A 190 -19.61 -0.68 -14.56
N GLN A 191 -20.64 -0.14 -13.90
CA GLN A 191 -21.79 0.48 -14.55
C GLN A 191 -21.38 1.71 -15.38
N ALA A 192 -20.48 2.54 -14.88
CA ALA A 192 -19.92 3.68 -15.62
C ALA A 192 -19.21 3.23 -16.91
N VAL A 193 -18.42 2.16 -16.83
CA VAL A 193 -17.74 1.56 -18.00
C VAL A 193 -18.76 1.00 -19.00
N VAL A 194 -19.79 0.28 -18.54
CA VAL A 194 -20.85 -0.23 -19.42
C VAL A 194 -21.60 0.92 -20.11
N ALA A 195 -21.94 1.97 -19.38
CA ALA A 195 -22.58 3.16 -19.94
C ALA A 195 -21.69 3.87 -20.98
N LEU A 196 -20.36 3.90 -20.77
CA LEU A 196 -19.40 4.38 -21.76
C LEU A 196 -19.44 3.55 -23.05
N PHE A 197 -19.45 2.22 -22.95
CA PHE A 197 -19.54 1.35 -24.12
C PHE A 197 -20.85 1.54 -24.89
N ILE A 198 -21.98 1.63 -24.17
CA ILE A 198 -23.29 1.90 -24.79
C ILE A 198 -23.28 3.25 -25.50
N TYR A 199 -22.75 4.31 -24.85
CA TYR A 199 -22.64 5.63 -25.47
C TYR A 199 -21.77 5.60 -26.72
N CYS A 200 -20.59 4.99 -26.68
CA CYS A 200 -19.72 4.85 -27.85
C CYS A 200 -20.41 4.08 -28.99
N GLY A 201 -21.15 3.01 -28.69
CA GLY A 201 -21.91 2.25 -29.68
C GLY A 201 -22.99 3.11 -30.36
N ILE A 202 -23.81 3.79 -29.56
CA ILE A 202 -24.86 4.71 -30.07
C ILE A 202 -24.24 5.85 -30.86
N PHE A 203 -23.14 6.42 -30.37
CA PHE A 203 -22.43 7.51 -31.05
C PHE A 203 -21.89 7.07 -32.41
N THR A 204 -21.31 5.87 -32.51
CA THR A 204 -20.79 5.32 -33.76
C THR A 204 -21.92 5.04 -34.75
N LEU A 205 -23.01 4.42 -34.30
CA LEU A 205 -24.19 4.17 -35.15
C LEU A 205 -24.83 5.48 -35.63
N SER A 206 -24.91 6.47 -34.75
CA SER A 206 -25.43 7.78 -35.11
C SER A 206 -24.52 8.44 -36.15
N TRP A 207 -23.20 8.40 -35.94
CA TRP A 207 -22.20 8.95 -36.87
C TRP A 207 -22.26 8.33 -38.27
N MET A 208 -22.53 7.02 -38.36
CA MET A 208 -22.63 6.32 -39.64
C MET A 208 -23.95 6.58 -40.38
N ASN A 209 -25.07 6.63 -39.65
CA ASN A 209 -26.41 6.69 -40.26
C ASN A 209 -26.94 8.12 -40.43
N PHE A 210 -26.52 9.04 -39.56
CA PHE A 210 -26.88 10.45 -39.62
C PHE A 210 -25.62 11.23 -39.97
N ARG A 211 -25.68 12.15 -40.94
CA ARG A 211 -24.60 13.08 -41.31
C ARG A 211 -24.28 14.07 -40.18
N LEU A 212 -23.91 13.55 -39.01
CA LEU A 212 -23.61 14.29 -37.79
C LEU A 212 -22.38 15.19 -37.94
N SER A 213 -21.59 15.01 -39.00
CA SER A 213 -20.52 15.93 -39.39
C SER A 213 -21.02 17.36 -39.66
N GLU A 214 -22.27 17.53 -40.10
CA GLU A 214 -22.88 18.83 -40.40
C GLU A 214 -23.42 19.55 -39.15
N GLN A 215 -23.72 18.83 -38.06
CA GLN A 215 -24.32 19.38 -36.83
C GLN A 215 -23.40 19.23 -35.61
N ARG A 216 -22.26 19.95 -35.64
CA ARG A 216 -21.24 19.95 -34.57
C ARG A 216 -21.80 20.33 -33.19
N GLY A 217 -22.84 21.16 -33.13
CA GLY A 217 -23.46 21.58 -31.86
C GLY A 217 -24.09 20.41 -31.08
N ILE A 218 -24.73 19.46 -31.77
CA ILE A 218 -25.39 18.32 -31.13
C ILE A 218 -24.36 17.36 -30.51
N ILE A 219 -23.22 17.18 -31.20
CA ILE A 219 -22.10 16.37 -30.70
C ILE A 219 -21.54 16.95 -29.40
N VAL A 220 -21.32 18.28 -29.37
CA VAL A 220 -20.78 18.94 -28.17
C VAL A 220 -21.77 18.82 -27.01
N VAL A 221 -23.06 19.06 -27.26
CA VAL A 221 -24.11 18.95 -26.24
C VAL A 221 -24.21 17.51 -25.71
N SER A 222 -24.16 16.49 -26.56
CA SER A 222 -24.26 15.08 -26.13
C SER A 222 -23.06 14.65 -25.27
N VAL A 223 -21.85 15.07 -25.65
CA VAL A 223 -20.63 14.77 -24.89
C VAL A 223 -20.65 15.47 -23.53
N VAL A 224 -21.05 16.74 -23.48
CA VAL A 224 -21.17 17.50 -22.22
C VAL A 224 -22.20 16.86 -21.29
N LEU A 225 -23.38 16.50 -21.80
CA LEU A 225 -24.41 15.79 -21.03
C LEU A 225 -23.92 14.44 -20.51
N PHE A 226 -23.17 13.69 -21.33
CA PHE A 226 -22.63 12.40 -20.91
C PHE A 226 -21.59 12.55 -19.78
N VAL A 227 -20.65 13.49 -19.91
CA VAL A 227 -19.64 13.77 -18.88
C VAL A 227 -20.28 14.29 -17.59
N ALA A 228 -21.29 15.15 -17.69
CA ALA A 228 -22.04 15.63 -16.53
C ALA A 228 -22.79 14.49 -15.83
N GLY A 229 -23.44 13.60 -16.58
CA GLY A 229 -24.14 12.42 -16.06
C GLY A 229 -23.19 11.46 -15.35
N GLN A 230 -22.05 11.13 -15.95
CA GLN A 230 -21.01 10.31 -15.32
C GLN A 230 -20.49 10.96 -14.03
N SER A 231 -20.20 12.27 -14.07
CA SER A 231 -19.72 13.00 -12.90
C SER A 231 -20.72 12.97 -11.74
N LEU A 232 -22.02 13.09 -12.02
CA LEU A 232 -23.08 12.97 -11.01
C LEU A 232 -23.15 11.57 -10.40
N VAL A 233 -23.06 10.52 -11.22
CA VAL A 233 -23.02 9.13 -10.74
C VAL A 233 -21.82 8.90 -9.82
N PHE A 234 -20.64 9.43 -10.17
CA PHE A 234 -19.46 9.35 -9.32
C PHE A 234 -19.60 10.16 -8.02
N LEU A 235 -20.19 11.36 -8.06
CA LEU A 235 -20.45 12.18 -6.88
C LEU A 235 -21.47 11.53 -5.93
N MET A 236 -22.54 10.94 -6.46
CA MET A 236 -23.51 10.16 -5.67
C MET A 236 -22.86 8.92 -5.07
N GLY A 237 -22.05 8.19 -5.85
CA GLY A 237 -21.30 7.03 -5.38
C GLY A 237 -20.32 7.36 -4.25
N GLY A 238 -19.67 8.52 -4.29
CA GLY A 238 -18.76 8.99 -3.25
C GLY A 238 -19.43 9.44 -1.96
N ARG A 239 -20.74 9.74 -1.98
CA ARG A 239 -21.52 10.21 -0.82
C ARG A 239 -22.32 9.13 -0.12
N ILE A 240 -22.17 7.85 -0.49
CA ILE A 240 -22.84 6.73 0.17
C ILE A 240 -22.28 6.58 1.59
N LYS A 241 -22.89 7.27 2.55
CA LYS A 241 -22.70 7.02 3.98
C LYS A 241 -23.51 5.79 4.34
N TRP A 242 -22.81 4.70 4.64
CA TRP A 242 -23.43 3.51 5.20
C TRP A 242 -23.99 3.86 6.57
N LYS A 243 -25.33 3.90 6.69
CA LYS A 243 -25.98 3.96 8.00
C LYS A 243 -25.72 2.63 8.71
N THR A 244 -25.01 2.70 9.83
CA THR A 244 -24.93 1.64 10.84
C THR A 244 -26.28 1.44 11.48
#